data_AF-A0A932PN97-F1
#
_entry.id   AF-A0A932PN97-F1
#
_cell.length_a   1.000
_cell.length_b   1.000
_cell.length_c   1.000
_cell.angle_alpha   90.00
_cell.angle_beta   90.00
_cell.angle_gamma   90.00
#
_symmetry.space_group_name_H-M   'P 1'
#
loop_
_entity.id
_entity.type
_entity.pdbx_description
1 polymer ?
#
loop_
_entity_poly.entity_id
_entity_poly.type
_entity_poly.pdbx_seq_one_letter_code
_entity_poly.pdbx_strand_id
1 'polypeptide(L)'
;MKLPSWLKKGHIDGIIGFVTNADLGRQIKALGVPIVDVQGEGNCPDTPVIDTDAGIVAQLAADFFTQAGFINFAFCGYPGIFFSDRRSDAFRRIFAARGHEISIYQPPPKVSASINLQFREMRGLEYEQALAVWLSQLPKPVAILACNDTRGQQIITASRDLGISMPGEISVIGVDNDDILCRLCRPTLTSIAPDTEGIGLLASEMLISILDGKTVEPRLYHHPPLRVVDRQSTDITTAENPTVVAASRIIRDRACRGISVEQVCELTGCSRSTLDNLFKKHLGRPVAGEVLRVRLNRGMRLLENSNLSVEEVGRECGFNSATYFCRFFKRETGTTPALYRAGLSGR
;
A
#
# COMPACT_ATOMS: atom_id res chain seq x y z
N MET A 1 -25.75 -2.72 -15.07
CA MET A 1 -26.26 -3.72 -14.10
C MET A 1 -27.69 -3.31 -13.72
N LYS A 2 -28.66 -4.23 -13.60
CA LYS A 2 -30.02 -3.89 -13.17
C LYS A 2 -30.15 -4.15 -11.67
N LEU A 3 -30.83 -3.26 -10.94
CA LEU A 3 -31.14 -3.49 -9.52
C LEU A 3 -31.92 -4.80 -9.35
N PRO A 4 -31.55 -5.64 -8.36
CA PRO A 4 -32.29 -6.85 -8.04
C PRO A 4 -33.76 -6.56 -7.75
N SER A 5 -34.65 -7.46 -8.18
CA SER A 5 -36.10 -7.29 -7.99
C SER A 5 -36.52 -7.22 -6.52
N TRP A 6 -35.77 -7.87 -5.62
CA TRP A 6 -36.03 -7.82 -4.18
C TRP A 6 -35.79 -6.42 -3.59
N LEU A 7 -34.83 -5.65 -4.13
CA LEU A 7 -34.53 -4.29 -3.69
C LEU A 7 -35.66 -3.31 -4.03
N LYS A 8 -36.45 -3.62 -5.08
CA LYS A 8 -37.63 -2.83 -5.48
C LYS A 8 -38.91 -3.23 -4.77
N LYS A 9 -38.96 -4.44 -4.21
CA LYS A 9 -40.16 -5.05 -3.62
C LYS A 9 -40.09 -5.14 -2.09
N GLY A 10 -38.88 -5.16 -1.52
CA GLY A 10 -38.65 -5.22 -0.09
C GLY A 10 -38.68 -3.83 0.55
N HIS A 11 -38.89 -3.80 1.87
CA HIS A 11 -38.71 -2.60 2.67
C HIS A 11 -37.23 -2.43 3.00
N ILE A 12 -36.64 -1.33 2.53
CA ILE A 12 -35.31 -0.87 2.89
C ILE A 12 -35.43 0.58 3.33
N ASP A 13 -34.71 0.97 4.39
CA ASP A 13 -34.74 2.33 4.90
C ASP A 13 -33.54 3.15 4.41
N GLY A 14 -32.43 2.50 4.04
CA GLY A 14 -31.22 3.15 3.54
C GLY A 14 -30.26 2.19 2.87
N ILE A 15 -29.29 2.72 2.13
CA ILE A 15 -28.33 1.95 1.32
C ILE A 15 -26.90 2.42 1.62
N ILE A 16 -26.01 1.46 1.90
CA ILE A 16 -24.56 1.65 1.71
C ILE A 16 -24.20 0.86 0.46
N GLY A 17 -23.65 1.53 -0.55
CA GLY A 17 -23.51 0.94 -1.88
C GLY A 17 -22.19 1.28 -2.55
N PHE A 18 -21.73 0.35 -3.38
CA PHE A 18 -20.62 0.57 -4.31
C PHE A 18 -21.20 0.94 -5.69
N VAL A 19 -21.33 2.24 -5.98
CA VAL A 19 -22.11 2.72 -7.14
C VAL A 19 -21.26 2.78 -8.42
N THR A 20 -21.18 1.66 -9.11
CA THR A 20 -20.26 1.44 -10.26
C THR A 20 -20.46 2.29 -11.51
N ASN A 21 -21.59 2.97 -11.65
CA ASN A 21 -21.89 3.82 -12.81
C ASN A 21 -23.13 4.68 -12.56
N ALA A 22 -23.27 5.74 -13.35
CA ALA A 22 -24.39 6.68 -13.28
C ALA A 22 -25.76 6.02 -13.49
N ASP A 23 -25.86 4.94 -14.27
CA ASP A 23 -27.13 4.24 -14.47
C ASP A 23 -27.61 3.53 -13.19
N LEU A 24 -26.70 2.84 -12.50
CA LEU A 24 -26.96 2.27 -11.19
C LEU A 24 -27.31 3.35 -10.16
N GLY A 25 -26.57 4.47 -10.17
CA GLY A 25 -26.86 5.63 -9.30
C GLY A 25 -28.29 6.16 -9.49
N ARG A 26 -28.72 6.37 -10.74
CA ARG A 26 -30.11 6.77 -11.05
C ARG A 26 -31.14 5.75 -10.57
N GLN A 27 -30.88 4.46 -10.80
CA GLN A 27 -31.78 3.38 -10.36
C GLN A 27 -31.92 3.35 -8.82
N ILE A 28 -30.84 3.60 -8.08
CA ILE A 28 -30.87 3.64 -6.61
C ILE A 28 -31.61 4.89 -6.12
N LYS A 29 -31.34 6.08 -6.67
CA LYS A 29 -32.04 7.32 -6.30
C LYS A 29 -33.56 7.21 -6.49
N ALA A 30 -34.00 6.48 -7.52
CA ALA A 30 -35.42 6.25 -7.78
C ALA A 30 -36.15 5.43 -6.69
N LEU A 31 -35.41 4.77 -5.77
CA LEU A 31 -35.99 4.08 -4.62
C LEU A 31 -36.45 5.05 -3.52
N GLY A 32 -36.00 6.31 -3.54
CA GLY A 32 -36.41 7.32 -2.58
C GLY A 32 -35.83 7.15 -1.17
N VAL A 33 -34.82 6.30 -1.01
CA VAL A 33 -34.15 6.04 0.28
C VAL A 33 -32.77 6.70 0.35
N PRO A 34 -32.32 7.14 1.54
CA PRO A 34 -30.95 7.58 1.77
C PRO A 34 -29.89 6.61 1.27
N ILE A 35 -28.80 7.17 0.74
CA ILE A 35 -27.64 6.39 0.29
C ILE A 35 -26.34 7.04 0.78
N VAL A 36 -25.36 6.20 1.11
CA VAL A 36 -23.94 6.55 1.21
C VAL A 36 -23.17 5.70 0.20
N ASP A 37 -22.41 6.34 -0.68
CA ASP A 37 -21.58 5.66 -1.69
C ASP A 37 -20.17 5.44 -1.14
N VAL A 38 -19.65 4.21 -1.25
CA VAL A 38 -18.31 3.83 -0.78
C VAL A 38 -17.34 3.49 -1.93
N GLN A 39 -17.69 3.81 -3.17
CA GLN A 39 -16.79 3.62 -4.31
C GLN A 39 -15.83 4.80 -4.55
N GLY A 40 -16.28 6.04 -4.33
CA GLY A 40 -15.45 7.24 -4.51
C GLY A 40 -15.65 8.03 -5.81
N GLU A 41 -16.36 7.50 -6.82
CA GLU A 41 -16.50 8.16 -8.13
C GLU A 41 -17.62 9.21 -8.24
N GLY A 42 -18.54 9.26 -7.27
CA GLY A 42 -19.66 10.21 -7.32
C GLY A 42 -20.67 9.90 -8.43
N ASN A 43 -20.81 8.62 -8.78
CA ASN A 43 -21.79 8.15 -9.77
C ASN A 43 -23.26 8.33 -9.33
N CYS A 44 -23.47 8.64 -8.05
CA CYS A 44 -24.77 8.96 -7.47
C CYS A 44 -24.82 10.46 -7.09
N PRO A 45 -25.58 11.31 -7.83
CA PRO A 45 -25.68 12.73 -7.50
C PRO A 45 -26.29 12.97 -6.11
N ASP A 46 -25.92 14.11 -5.50
CA ASP A 46 -26.43 14.58 -4.21
C ASP A 46 -26.37 13.51 -3.11
N THR A 47 -25.24 12.80 -3.05
CA THR A 47 -24.99 11.67 -2.15
C THR A 47 -23.63 11.84 -1.48
N PRO A 48 -23.51 11.64 -0.16
CA PRO A 48 -22.20 11.56 0.49
C PRO A 48 -21.42 10.37 -0.08
N VAL A 49 -20.17 10.61 -0.46
CA VAL A 49 -19.29 9.60 -1.04
C VAL A 49 -18.07 9.47 -0.15
N ILE A 50 -17.66 8.26 0.18
CA ILE A 50 -16.43 7.98 0.93
C ILE A 50 -15.45 7.26 0.01
N ASP A 51 -14.20 7.74 0.01
CA ASP A 51 -13.09 7.13 -0.73
C ASP A 51 -11.84 7.09 0.16
N THR A 52 -10.92 6.18 -0.14
CA THR A 52 -9.59 6.20 0.46
C THR A 52 -8.83 7.44 -0.01
N ASP A 53 -8.15 8.12 0.91
CA ASP A 53 -7.39 9.33 0.61
C ASP A 53 -6.17 9.02 -0.29
N ALA A 54 -6.30 9.32 -1.58
CA ALA A 54 -5.24 9.15 -2.56
C ALA A 54 -3.98 9.98 -2.25
N GLY A 55 -4.13 11.12 -1.56
CA GLY A 55 -3.03 11.95 -1.09
C GLY A 55 -2.20 11.24 -0.03
N ILE A 56 -2.85 10.68 0.98
CA ILE A 56 -2.17 9.94 2.05
C ILE A 56 -1.57 8.63 1.52
N VAL A 57 -2.27 7.91 0.61
CA VAL A 57 -1.71 6.75 -0.09
C VAL A 57 -0.40 7.11 -0.79
N ALA A 58 -0.42 8.18 -1.61
CA ALA A 58 0.77 8.62 -2.32
C ALA A 58 1.89 9.08 -1.38
N GLN A 59 1.54 9.74 -0.27
CA GLN A 59 2.48 10.20 0.75
C GLN A 59 3.19 9.03 1.46
N LEU A 60 2.43 8.01 1.87
CA LEU A 60 2.99 6.79 2.47
C LEU A 60 3.97 6.08 1.52
N ALA A 61 3.63 5.96 0.24
CA ALA A 61 4.53 5.39 -0.76
C ALA A 61 5.79 6.25 -0.96
N ALA A 62 5.61 7.57 -1.12
CA ALA A 62 6.73 8.49 -1.34
C ALA A 62 7.71 8.50 -0.16
N ASP A 63 7.20 8.53 1.07
CA ASP A 63 8.04 8.49 2.27
C ASP A 63 8.74 7.14 2.41
N PHE A 64 8.05 6.04 2.12
CA PHE A 64 8.68 4.72 2.09
C PHE A 64 9.84 4.67 1.09
N PHE A 65 9.63 5.16 -0.13
CA PHE A 65 10.66 5.13 -1.17
C PHE A 65 11.83 6.07 -0.89
N THR A 66 11.57 7.28 -0.39
CA THR A 66 12.62 8.21 0.01
C THR A 66 13.43 7.67 1.19
N GLN A 67 12.78 7.06 2.18
CA GLN A 67 13.46 6.38 3.29
C GLN A 67 14.21 5.12 2.84
N ALA A 68 13.82 4.51 1.72
CA ALA A 68 14.58 3.44 1.09
C ALA A 68 15.73 3.97 0.21
N GLY A 69 15.92 5.29 0.07
CA GLY A 69 17.04 5.86 -0.68
C GLY A 69 16.90 5.82 -2.20
N PHE A 70 15.69 5.63 -2.74
CA PHE A 70 15.48 5.79 -4.18
C PHE A 70 15.62 7.24 -4.60
N ILE A 71 16.10 7.42 -5.84
CA ILE A 71 16.22 8.72 -6.51
C ILE A 71 15.39 8.79 -7.79
N ASN A 72 14.99 7.64 -8.35
CA ASN A 72 14.08 7.54 -9.48
C ASN A 72 12.74 6.99 -9.02
N PHE A 73 11.66 7.61 -9.48
CA PHE A 73 10.30 7.27 -9.08
C PHE A 73 9.40 7.12 -10.30
N ALA A 74 8.46 6.18 -10.22
CA ALA A 74 7.48 5.98 -11.26
C ALA A 74 6.09 5.65 -10.69
N PHE A 75 5.07 5.97 -11.46
CA PHE A 75 3.69 5.54 -11.20
C PHE A 75 3.22 4.65 -12.34
N CYS A 76 2.63 3.52 -12.01
CA CYS A 76 2.06 2.60 -12.99
C CYS A 76 0.60 2.36 -12.66
N GLY A 77 -0.29 2.85 -13.52
CA GLY A 77 -1.73 2.79 -13.27
C GLY A 77 -2.60 2.55 -14.49
N TYR A 78 -3.86 2.93 -14.36
CA TYR A 78 -4.89 2.82 -15.37
C TYR A 78 -5.38 4.24 -15.76
N PRO A 79 -4.74 4.92 -16.73
CA PRO A 79 -5.16 6.27 -17.13
C PRO A 79 -6.65 6.35 -17.49
N GLY A 80 -7.38 7.31 -16.92
CA GLY A 80 -8.83 7.47 -17.10
C GLY A 80 -9.69 6.73 -16.07
N ILE A 81 -9.09 5.96 -15.16
CA ILE A 81 -9.78 5.39 -14.00
C ILE A 81 -9.58 6.33 -12.82
N PHE A 82 -10.69 6.81 -12.25
CA PHE A 82 -10.72 7.89 -11.26
C PHE A 82 -9.73 7.70 -10.10
N PHE A 83 -9.80 6.56 -9.38
CA PHE A 83 -8.92 6.35 -8.22
C PHE A 83 -7.44 6.26 -8.63
N SER A 84 -7.16 5.72 -9.83
CA SER A 84 -5.80 5.60 -10.36
C SER A 84 -5.23 6.97 -10.70
N ASP A 85 -6.01 7.81 -11.38
CA ASP A 85 -5.58 9.15 -11.78
C ASP A 85 -5.36 10.04 -10.55
N ARG A 86 -6.22 9.96 -9.53
CA ARG A 86 -6.04 10.70 -8.27
C ARG A 86 -4.78 10.29 -7.53
N ARG A 87 -4.47 8.98 -7.47
CA ARG A 87 -3.22 8.46 -6.88
C ARG A 87 -2.01 8.94 -7.69
N SER A 88 -2.08 8.89 -9.03
CA SER A 88 -1.04 9.40 -9.94
C SER A 88 -0.74 10.88 -9.71
N ASP A 89 -1.78 11.71 -9.69
CA ASP A 89 -1.66 13.16 -9.52
C ASP A 89 -1.14 13.54 -8.13
N ALA A 90 -1.57 12.84 -7.08
CA ALA A 90 -1.03 13.01 -5.75
C ALA A 90 0.46 12.68 -5.69
N PHE A 91 0.86 11.53 -6.23
CA PHE A 91 2.25 11.08 -6.25
C PHE A 91 3.15 12.02 -7.05
N ARG A 92 2.69 12.48 -8.22
CA ARG A 92 3.37 13.49 -9.03
C ARG A 92 3.56 14.80 -8.29
N ARG A 93 2.52 15.31 -7.61
CA ARG A 93 2.60 16.57 -6.84
C ARG A 93 3.61 16.49 -5.69
N ILE A 94 3.64 15.35 -4.97
CA ILE A 94 4.56 15.16 -3.85
C ILE A 94 6.02 15.22 -4.31
N PHE A 95 6.37 14.54 -5.41
CA PHE A 95 7.73 14.56 -5.92
C PHE A 95 8.10 15.85 -6.65
N ALA A 96 7.16 16.48 -7.36
CA ALA A 96 7.38 17.80 -7.96
C ALA A 96 7.73 18.85 -6.90
N ALA A 97 7.03 18.84 -5.75
CA ALA A 97 7.35 19.71 -4.62
C ALA A 97 8.74 19.45 -3.99
N ARG A 98 9.31 18.26 -4.24
CA ARG A 98 10.67 17.86 -3.82
C ARG A 98 11.71 18.07 -4.93
N GLY A 99 11.34 18.67 -6.07
CA GLY A 99 12.24 18.89 -7.21
C GLY A 99 12.55 17.63 -8.04
N HIS A 100 11.72 16.59 -7.92
CA HIS A 100 11.86 15.35 -8.68
C HIS A 100 10.74 15.20 -9.71
N GLU A 101 11.10 14.76 -10.91
CA GLU A 101 10.13 14.25 -11.88
C GLU A 101 9.88 12.76 -11.67
N ILE A 102 8.69 12.30 -12.06
CA ILE A 102 8.33 10.87 -12.01
C ILE A 102 7.98 10.36 -13.40
N SER A 103 8.30 9.10 -13.68
CA SER A 103 7.85 8.42 -14.89
C SER A 103 6.42 7.89 -14.72
N ILE A 104 5.50 8.20 -15.62
CA ILE A 104 4.12 7.69 -15.57
C ILE A 104 3.90 6.71 -16.73
N TYR A 105 3.47 5.49 -16.42
CA TYR A 105 3.16 4.50 -17.45
C TYR A 105 1.95 4.93 -18.29
N GLN A 106 2.13 4.94 -19.61
CA GLN A 106 1.06 5.18 -20.58
C GLN A 106 0.85 3.91 -21.41
N PRO A 107 -0.30 3.23 -21.30
CA PRO A 107 -0.58 2.05 -22.10
C PRO A 107 -0.88 2.42 -23.56
N PRO A 108 -0.75 1.49 -24.51
CA PRO A 108 -1.10 1.74 -25.91
C PRO A 108 -2.57 2.22 -26.08
N PRO A 109 -2.87 3.09 -27.05
CA PRO A 109 -4.20 3.74 -27.19
C PRO A 109 -5.39 2.78 -27.27
N LYS A 110 -5.20 1.60 -27.87
CA LYS A 110 -6.25 0.57 -27.98
C LYS A 110 -6.69 0.01 -26.60
N VAL A 111 -5.82 0.10 -25.60
CA VAL A 111 -6.03 -0.39 -24.23
C VAL A 111 -6.60 0.71 -23.33
N SER A 112 -6.19 1.96 -23.53
CA SER A 112 -6.71 3.11 -22.78
C SER A 112 -8.14 3.48 -23.16
N ALA A 113 -8.65 2.99 -24.30
CA ALA A 113 -10.00 3.29 -24.77
C ALA A 113 -11.12 2.65 -23.92
N SER A 114 -10.83 1.63 -23.11
CA SER A 114 -11.82 0.99 -22.24
C SER A 114 -11.82 1.62 -20.85
N ILE A 115 -12.96 2.15 -20.43
CA ILE A 115 -13.22 2.63 -19.06
C ILE A 115 -13.49 1.49 -18.07
N ASN A 116 -13.57 0.23 -18.53
CA ASN A 116 -13.90 -0.90 -17.67
C ASN A 116 -12.65 -1.41 -16.92
N LEU A 117 -12.59 -1.22 -15.61
CA LEU A 117 -11.47 -1.66 -14.76
C LEU A 117 -11.21 -3.17 -14.86
N GLN A 118 -12.24 -4.01 -14.72
CA GLN A 118 -12.10 -5.47 -14.77
C GLN A 118 -11.47 -5.92 -16.08
N PHE A 119 -11.86 -5.30 -17.20
CA PHE A 119 -11.27 -5.56 -18.50
C PHE A 119 -9.77 -5.21 -18.53
N ARG A 120 -9.37 -4.09 -17.91
CA ARG A 120 -7.96 -3.66 -17.84
C ARG A 120 -7.13 -4.52 -16.90
N GLU A 121 -7.73 -5.02 -15.82
CA GLU A 121 -7.10 -5.95 -14.89
C GLU A 121 -6.87 -7.31 -15.55
N MET A 122 -7.91 -7.91 -16.13
CA MET A 122 -7.82 -9.20 -16.81
C MET A 122 -6.84 -9.19 -17.99
N ARG A 123 -6.80 -8.09 -18.75
CA ARG A 123 -5.91 -7.95 -19.92
C ARG A 123 -4.52 -7.43 -19.62
N GLY A 124 -4.17 -7.18 -18.35
CA GLY A 124 -2.79 -6.83 -18.03
C GLY A 124 -1.77 -7.89 -18.49
N LEU A 125 -2.21 -9.14 -18.61
CA LEU A 125 -1.44 -10.27 -19.16
C LEU A 125 -1.31 -10.22 -20.70
N GLU A 126 -2.31 -9.69 -21.43
CA GLU A 126 -2.27 -9.61 -22.90
C GLU A 126 -1.31 -8.52 -23.42
N TYR A 127 -0.89 -7.59 -22.56
CA TYR A 127 -0.03 -6.45 -22.91
C TYR A 127 1.26 -6.36 -22.09
N GLU A 128 1.69 -7.48 -21.49
CA GLU A 128 2.97 -7.58 -20.76
C GLU A 128 4.13 -6.98 -21.57
N GLN A 129 4.13 -7.13 -22.90
CA GLN A 129 5.19 -6.58 -23.76
C GLN A 129 5.33 -5.05 -23.65
N ALA A 130 4.23 -4.29 -23.63
CA ALA A 130 4.31 -2.82 -23.56
C ALA A 130 4.73 -2.35 -22.16
N LEU A 131 4.23 -3.02 -21.12
CA LEU A 131 4.67 -2.78 -19.75
C LEU A 131 6.15 -3.12 -19.59
N ALA A 132 6.58 -4.27 -20.11
CA ALA A 132 7.96 -4.74 -20.11
C ALA A 132 8.89 -3.73 -20.82
N VAL A 133 8.54 -3.29 -22.03
CA VAL A 133 9.32 -2.26 -22.74
C VAL A 133 9.47 -1.00 -21.90
N TRP A 134 8.38 -0.51 -21.30
CA TRP A 134 8.46 0.66 -20.42
C TRP A 134 9.34 0.41 -19.19
N LEU A 135 9.17 -0.73 -18.50
CA LEU A 135 9.99 -1.10 -17.35
C LEU A 135 11.48 -1.16 -17.70
N SER A 136 11.84 -1.63 -18.88
CA SER A 136 13.24 -1.69 -19.36
C SER A 136 13.88 -0.32 -19.61
N GLN A 137 13.06 0.71 -19.87
CA GLN A 137 13.51 2.07 -20.20
C GLN A 137 13.63 2.98 -18.96
N LEU A 138 13.08 2.57 -17.81
CA LEU A 138 13.13 3.37 -16.59
C LEU A 138 14.56 3.48 -16.05
N PRO A 139 15.00 4.67 -15.59
CA PRO A 139 16.31 4.83 -14.95
C PRO A 139 16.37 4.02 -13.64
N LYS A 140 17.36 3.14 -13.52
CA LYS A 140 17.53 2.25 -12.35
C LYS A 140 18.53 2.84 -11.33
N PRO A 141 18.36 2.57 -10.03
CA PRO A 141 17.24 1.86 -9.41
C PRO A 141 15.97 2.73 -9.38
N VAL A 142 14.78 2.13 -9.55
CA VAL A 142 13.49 2.83 -9.56
C VAL A 142 12.48 2.25 -8.58
N ALA A 143 11.81 3.14 -7.86
CA ALA A 143 10.64 2.83 -7.05
C ALA A 143 9.35 3.10 -7.82
N ILE A 144 8.43 2.13 -7.85
CA ILE A 144 7.19 2.20 -8.59
C ILE A 144 6.00 2.11 -7.63
N LEU A 145 5.14 3.12 -7.61
CA LEU A 145 3.81 3.01 -7.03
C LEU A 145 2.86 2.44 -8.09
N ALA A 146 2.33 1.25 -7.86
CA ALA A 146 1.25 0.68 -8.65
C ALA A 146 -0.10 1.25 -8.18
N CYS A 147 -1.03 1.48 -9.10
CA CYS A 147 -2.33 2.02 -8.73
C CYS A 147 -3.14 1.07 -7.84
N ASN A 148 -2.91 -0.24 -7.89
CA ASN A 148 -3.47 -1.26 -7.01
C ASN A 148 -2.59 -2.54 -7.03
N ASP A 149 -2.98 -3.55 -6.25
CA ASP A 149 -2.24 -4.80 -6.13
C ASP A 149 -2.22 -5.63 -7.41
N THR A 150 -3.33 -5.66 -8.16
CA THR A 150 -3.38 -6.30 -9.49
C THR A 150 -2.33 -5.72 -10.43
N ARG A 151 -2.19 -4.39 -10.45
CA ARG A 151 -1.15 -3.73 -11.23
C ARG A 151 0.25 -4.02 -10.68
N GLY A 152 0.40 -4.10 -9.36
CA GLY A 152 1.65 -4.49 -8.69
C GLY A 152 2.11 -5.90 -9.11
N GLN A 153 1.19 -6.87 -9.15
CA GLN A 153 1.46 -8.22 -9.64
C GLN A 153 1.94 -8.21 -11.09
N GLN A 154 1.27 -7.44 -11.96
CA GLN A 154 1.65 -7.35 -13.38
C GLN A 154 3.07 -6.80 -13.57
N ILE A 155 3.47 -5.83 -12.75
CA ILE A 155 4.86 -5.31 -12.74
C ILE A 155 5.85 -6.39 -12.30
N ILE A 156 5.50 -7.17 -11.28
CA ILE A 156 6.33 -8.29 -10.80
C ILE A 156 6.53 -9.34 -11.90
N THR A 157 5.44 -9.74 -12.56
CA THR A 157 5.51 -10.72 -13.66
C THR A 157 6.37 -10.19 -14.81
N ALA A 158 6.08 -8.99 -15.32
CA ALA A 158 6.83 -8.40 -16.43
C ALA A 158 8.32 -8.18 -16.11
N SER A 159 8.65 -7.85 -14.86
CA SER A 159 10.04 -7.70 -14.42
C SER A 159 10.78 -9.05 -14.40
N ARG A 160 10.10 -10.12 -13.99
CA ARG A 160 10.66 -11.48 -14.01
C ARG A 160 10.96 -11.94 -15.44
N ASP A 161 10.04 -11.70 -16.36
CA ASP A 161 10.19 -12.13 -17.76
C ASP A 161 11.35 -11.41 -18.47
N LEU A 162 11.65 -10.18 -18.03
CA LEU A 162 12.81 -9.41 -18.48
C LEU A 162 14.11 -9.73 -17.74
N GLY A 163 14.07 -10.56 -16.70
CA GLY A 163 15.21 -10.80 -15.83
C GLY A 163 15.64 -9.58 -14.99
N ILE A 164 14.77 -8.59 -14.83
CA ILE A 164 15.05 -7.41 -13.99
C ILE A 164 14.96 -7.80 -12.52
N SER A 165 15.98 -7.46 -11.75
CA SER A 165 16.05 -7.81 -10.33
C SER A 165 15.00 -7.05 -9.51
N MET A 166 14.21 -7.80 -8.74
CA MET A 166 13.24 -7.26 -7.78
C MET A 166 13.28 -8.01 -6.45
N PRO A 167 13.50 -7.32 -5.31
CA PRO A 167 13.87 -5.91 -5.20
C PRO A 167 15.33 -5.67 -5.64
N GLY A 168 15.67 -4.44 -6.05
CA GLY A 168 17.03 -4.06 -6.41
C GLY A 168 17.05 -2.99 -7.51
N GLU A 169 16.89 -3.42 -8.75
CA GLU A 169 16.74 -2.49 -9.88
C GLU A 169 15.36 -1.86 -9.89
N ILE A 170 14.34 -2.65 -9.56
CA ILE A 170 12.97 -2.17 -9.39
C ILE A 170 12.49 -2.52 -7.99
N SER A 171 11.66 -1.65 -7.41
CA SER A 171 10.80 -2.03 -6.30
C SER A 171 9.42 -1.48 -6.47
N VAL A 172 8.43 -2.22 -5.99
CA VAL A 172 7.02 -1.92 -6.24
C VAL A 172 6.21 -1.98 -4.97
N ILE A 173 5.40 -0.95 -4.77
CA ILE A 173 4.33 -0.89 -3.76
C ILE A 173 3.00 -0.92 -4.50
N GLY A 174 2.13 -1.86 -4.13
CA GLY A 174 0.72 -1.90 -4.51
C GLY A 174 -0.17 -1.11 -3.55
N VAL A 175 -1.47 -1.15 -3.80
CA VAL A 175 -2.51 -0.55 -2.94
C VAL A 175 -3.68 -1.53 -2.91
N ASP A 176 -4.38 -1.59 -1.78
CA ASP A 176 -5.56 -2.42 -1.46
C ASP A 176 -5.22 -3.55 -0.46
N ASN A 177 -3.97 -3.98 -0.40
CA ASN A 177 -3.46 -5.06 0.44
C ASN A 177 -4.33 -6.33 0.37
N ASP A 178 -4.66 -6.77 -0.85
CA ASP A 178 -5.27 -8.08 -1.09
C ASP A 178 -4.32 -9.17 -0.60
N ASP A 179 -4.71 -9.80 0.51
CA ASP A 179 -3.82 -10.67 1.25
C ASP A 179 -3.40 -11.91 0.44
N ILE A 180 -4.31 -12.46 -0.36
CA ILE A 180 -4.06 -13.65 -1.17
C ILE A 180 -3.13 -13.27 -2.32
N LEU A 181 -3.49 -12.23 -3.08
CA LEU A 181 -2.71 -11.79 -4.24
C LEU A 181 -1.30 -11.38 -3.81
N CYS A 182 -1.16 -10.55 -2.77
CA CYS A 182 0.15 -10.07 -2.32
C CYS A 182 1.08 -11.21 -1.88
N ARG A 183 0.54 -12.26 -1.24
CA ARG A 183 1.32 -13.43 -0.78
C ARG A 183 1.67 -14.42 -1.88
N LEU A 184 0.85 -14.50 -2.94
CA LEU A 184 1.11 -15.38 -4.08
C LEU A 184 2.15 -14.81 -5.05
N CYS A 185 2.33 -13.49 -5.07
CA CYS A 185 3.41 -12.85 -5.80
C CYS A 185 4.81 -13.40 -5.41
N ARG A 186 5.74 -13.39 -6.38
CA ARG A 186 7.16 -13.75 -6.18
C ARG A 186 8.06 -12.70 -6.84
N PRO A 187 8.73 -11.82 -6.07
CA PRO A 187 8.67 -11.67 -4.61
C PRO A 187 7.26 -11.30 -4.11
N THR A 188 6.96 -11.54 -2.82
CA THR A 188 5.68 -11.11 -2.21
C THR A 188 5.51 -9.59 -2.29
N LEU A 189 4.33 -9.09 -2.63
CA LEU A 189 4.08 -7.68 -2.94
C LEU A 189 3.83 -6.82 -1.69
N THR A 190 4.67 -5.81 -1.47
CA THR A 190 4.42 -4.72 -0.53
C THR A 190 3.21 -3.93 -0.98
N SER A 191 2.30 -3.58 -0.07
CA SER A 191 1.06 -2.89 -0.43
C SER A 191 0.62 -1.90 0.66
N ILE A 192 -0.09 -0.85 0.26
CA ILE A 192 -0.76 0.08 1.19
C ILE A 192 -2.14 -0.46 1.54
N ALA A 193 -2.37 -0.71 2.82
CA ALA A 193 -3.64 -1.20 3.33
C ALA A 193 -4.63 -0.04 3.52
N PRO A 194 -5.77 -0.02 2.80
CA PRO A 194 -6.88 0.88 3.09
C PRO A 194 -7.51 0.52 4.44
N ASP A 195 -8.22 1.48 5.06
CA ASP A 195 -9.03 1.23 6.25
C ASP A 195 -10.48 0.94 5.84
N THR A 196 -10.72 -0.23 5.27
CA THR A 196 -12.05 -0.62 4.76
C THR A 196 -13.09 -0.74 5.87
N GLU A 197 -12.68 -1.18 7.06
CA GLU A 197 -13.55 -1.25 8.24
C GLU A 197 -13.93 0.16 8.71
N GLY A 198 -12.95 1.08 8.80
CA GLY A 198 -13.19 2.48 9.12
C GLY A 198 -14.12 3.17 8.11
N ILE A 199 -13.96 2.90 6.81
CA ILE A 199 -14.88 3.37 5.76
C ILE A 199 -16.29 2.84 5.99
N GLY A 200 -16.45 1.54 6.30
CA GLY A 200 -17.76 0.94 6.56
C GLY A 200 -18.44 1.50 7.81
N LEU A 201 -17.67 1.73 8.88
CA LEU A 201 -18.15 2.37 10.11
C LEU A 201 -18.62 3.80 9.81
N LEU A 202 -17.78 4.60 9.16
CA LEU A 202 -18.11 5.98 8.77
C LEU A 202 -19.37 6.03 7.88
N ALA A 203 -19.46 5.12 6.91
CA ALA A 203 -20.63 5.02 6.03
C ALA A 203 -21.92 4.71 6.82
N SER A 204 -21.82 3.82 7.80
CA SER A 204 -22.94 3.44 8.67
C SER A 204 -23.37 4.60 9.57
N GLU A 205 -22.42 5.30 10.18
CA GLU A 205 -22.69 6.49 11.01
C GLU A 205 -23.33 7.62 10.20
N MET A 206 -22.86 7.85 8.96
CA MET A 206 -23.47 8.81 8.03
C MET A 206 -24.89 8.40 7.67
N LEU A 207 -25.12 7.15 7.32
CA LEU A 207 -26.44 6.67 6.94
C LEU A 207 -27.43 6.78 8.11
N ILE A 208 -27.04 6.34 9.31
CA ILE A 208 -27.86 6.47 10.53
C ILE A 208 -28.20 7.94 10.80
N SER A 209 -27.22 8.84 10.65
CA SER A 209 -27.46 10.28 10.82
C SER A 209 -28.51 10.81 9.84
N ILE A 210 -28.49 10.36 8.58
CA ILE A 210 -29.50 10.75 7.58
C ILE A 210 -30.88 10.18 7.95
N LEU A 211 -30.95 8.93 8.41
CA LEU A 211 -32.18 8.29 8.86
C LEU A 211 -32.81 8.99 10.08
N ASP A 212 -31.98 9.52 10.98
CA ASP A 212 -32.39 10.36 12.11
C ASP A 212 -32.85 11.78 11.68
N GLY A 213 -32.88 12.08 10.38
CA GLY A 213 -33.28 13.38 9.84
C GLY A 213 -32.21 14.46 9.89
N LYS A 214 -30.94 14.10 10.14
CA LYS A 214 -29.80 15.04 10.09
C LYS A 214 -29.31 15.20 8.66
N THR A 215 -28.81 16.39 8.34
CA THR A 215 -28.18 16.67 7.05
C THR A 215 -26.72 16.21 7.07
N VAL A 216 -26.34 15.37 6.10
CA VAL A 216 -24.95 15.08 5.75
C VAL A 216 -24.66 15.72 4.39
N GLU A 217 -23.56 16.46 4.27
CA GLU A 217 -23.22 17.14 3.02
C GLU A 217 -22.95 16.14 1.90
N PRO A 218 -23.56 16.32 0.71
CA PRO A 218 -23.34 15.45 -0.43
C PRO A 218 -22.01 15.78 -1.12
N ARG A 219 -20.90 15.42 -0.48
CA ARG A 219 -19.55 15.62 -1.00
C ARG A 219 -18.71 14.36 -0.86
N LEU A 220 -17.50 14.45 -1.42
CA LEU A 220 -16.49 13.42 -1.26
C LEU A 220 -15.76 13.59 0.08
N TYR A 221 -15.79 12.53 0.88
CA TYR A 221 -15.10 12.37 2.15
C TYR A 221 -13.88 11.47 1.93
N HIS A 222 -12.74 11.88 2.47
CA HIS A 222 -11.49 11.15 2.38
C HIS A 222 -11.19 10.43 3.69
N HIS A 223 -11.10 9.11 3.62
CA HIS A 223 -10.69 8.28 4.74
C HIS A 223 -9.22 7.88 4.58
N PRO A 224 -8.36 8.12 5.59
CA PRO A 224 -6.95 7.74 5.50
C PRO A 224 -6.78 6.22 5.36
N PRO A 225 -5.77 5.74 4.60
CA PRO A 225 -5.33 4.35 4.67
C PRO A 225 -4.63 4.08 6.01
N LEU A 226 -4.50 2.80 6.37
CA LEU A 226 -3.85 2.38 7.62
C LEU A 226 -2.33 2.56 7.59
N ARG A 227 -1.66 1.94 6.60
CA ARG A 227 -0.18 1.88 6.52
C ARG A 227 0.32 1.17 5.27
N VAL A 228 1.64 1.21 5.07
CA VAL A 228 2.37 0.28 4.20
C VAL A 228 2.57 -1.07 4.91
N VAL A 229 2.24 -2.16 4.24
CA VAL A 229 2.53 -3.54 4.64
C VAL A 229 3.78 -4.01 3.89
N ASP A 230 4.94 -3.86 4.53
CA ASP A 230 6.26 -4.15 3.94
C ASP A 230 6.47 -5.65 3.68
N ARG A 231 6.80 -5.99 2.43
CA ARG A 231 7.08 -7.33 1.93
C ARG A 231 8.29 -7.32 0.98
N GLN A 232 8.56 -8.45 0.36
CA GLN A 232 9.79 -8.67 -0.41
C GLN A 232 9.93 -7.77 -1.64
N SER A 233 8.87 -7.28 -2.28
CA SER A 233 8.97 -6.44 -3.49
C SER A 233 9.59 -5.05 -3.25
N THR A 234 9.78 -4.67 -2.00
CA THR A 234 10.49 -3.46 -1.57
C THR A 234 11.59 -3.74 -0.55
N ASP A 235 12.00 -5.00 -0.42
CA ASP A 235 13.03 -5.38 0.55
C ASP A 235 14.42 -5.05 0.00
N ILE A 236 14.70 -3.76 -0.08
CA ILE A 236 15.78 -3.24 -0.89
C ILE A 236 17.05 -3.06 -0.07
N THR A 237 18.13 -3.56 -0.64
CA THR A 237 19.49 -3.12 -0.42
C THR A 237 19.84 -2.10 -1.53
N THR A 238 19.35 -0.86 -1.43
CA THR A 238 19.41 0.20 -2.48
C THR A 238 20.76 0.85 -2.53
N ALA A 239 21.62 0.57 -1.56
CA ALA A 239 22.89 1.20 -1.49
C ALA A 239 23.75 0.73 -2.65
N GLU A 240 24.23 1.67 -3.46
CA GLU A 240 25.32 1.44 -4.41
C GLU A 240 26.58 0.92 -3.70
N ASN A 241 26.68 1.15 -2.39
CA ASN A 241 27.79 0.72 -1.57
C ASN A 241 27.67 -0.79 -1.20
N PRO A 242 28.61 -1.65 -1.65
CA PRO A 242 28.58 -3.09 -1.36
C PRO A 242 28.55 -3.43 0.13
N THR A 243 29.17 -2.61 0.98
CA THR A 243 29.16 -2.79 2.43
C THR A 243 27.75 -2.63 2.99
N VAL A 244 27.00 -1.62 2.54
CA VAL A 244 25.62 -1.41 3.02
C VAL A 244 24.71 -2.53 2.50
N VAL A 245 24.91 -3.00 1.28
CA VAL A 245 24.19 -4.18 0.75
C VAL A 245 24.46 -5.41 1.62
N ALA A 246 25.73 -5.70 1.90
CA ALA A 246 26.14 -6.82 2.73
C ALA A 246 25.57 -6.70 4.16
N ALA A 247 25.69 -5.53 4.77
CA ALA A 247 25.17 -5.23 6.10
C ALA A 247 23.66 -5.39 6.18
N SER A 248 22.90 -4.83 5.23
CA SER A 248 21.45 -4.96 5.17
C SER A 248 21.01 -6.41 4.98
N ARG A 249 21.74 -7.21 4.19
CA ARG A 249 21.50 -8.65 4.07
C ARG A 249 21.71 -9.38 5.41
N ILE A 250 22.81 -9.09 6.11
CA ILE A 250 23.10 -9.65 7.44
C ILE A 250 21.99 -9.29 8.42
N ILE A 251 21.55 -8.03 8.43
CA ILE A 251 20.47 -7.54 9.30
C ILE A 251 19.17 -8.27 8.97
N ARG A 252 18.80 -8.38 7.69
CA ARG A 252 17.59 -9.10 7.27
C ARG A 252 17.57 -10.54 7.79
N ASP A 253 18.69 -11.24 7.66
CA ASP A 253 18.80 -12.66 8.02
C ASP A 253 18.87 -12.89 9.54
N ARG A 254 19.39 -11.92 10.31
CA ARG A 254 19.78 -12.11 11.72
C ARG A 254 19.17 -11.13 12.71
N ALA A 255 18.44 -10.09 12.28
CA ALA A 255 17.83 -9.08 13.16
C ALA A 255 16.98 -9.72 14.25
N CYS A 256 16.11 -10.65 13.87
CA CYS A 256 15.20 -11.33 14.79
C CYS A 256 15.89 -12.44 15.62
N ARG A 257 17.15 -12.75 15.32
CA ARG A 257 17.99 -13.70 16.08
C ARG A 257 18.93 -12.99 17.05
N GLY A 258 18.64 -11.73 17.39
CA GLY A 258 19.36 -11.00 18.43
C GLY A 258 20.70 -10.38 18.00
N ILE A 259 20.97 -10.22 16.70
CA ILE A 259 22.23 -9.60 16.25
C ILE A 259 22.42 -8.19 16.84
N SER A 260 23.63 -7.89 17.32
CA SER A 260 24.02 -6.56 17.78
C SER A 260 24.60 -5.71 16.64
N VAL A 261 24.65 -4.38 16.83
CA VAL A 261 25.27 -3.48 15.84
C VAL A 261 26.76 -3.79 15.68
N GLU A 262 27.43 -4.16 16.79
CA GLU A 262 28.82 -4.56 16.83
C GLU A 262 29.07 -5.79 15.96
N GLN A 263 28.20 -6.80 16.04
CA GLN A 263 28.28 -7.99 15.19
C GLN A 263 28.08 -7.67 13.70
N VAL A 264 27.21 -6.71 13.37
CA VAL A 264 27.07 -6.25 11.97
C VAL A 264 28.37 -5.58 11.50
N CYS A 265 29.01 -4.78 12.36
CA CYS A 265 30.28 -4.12 12.07
C CYS A 265 31.40 -5.13 11.84
N GLU A 266 31.50 -6.16 12.69
CA GLU A 266 32.49 -7.24 12.56
C GLU A 266 32.31 -8.02 11.26
N LEU A 267 31.08 -8.43 10.94
CA LEU A 267 30.77 -9.20 9.73
C LEU A 267 30.94 -8.40 8.43
N THR A 268 30.95 -7.06 8.51
CA THR A 268 31.12 -6.16 7.36
C THR A 268 32.54 -5.58 7.27
N GLY A 269 33.40 -5.87 8.26
CA GLY A 269 34.76 -5.34 8.34
C GLY A 269 34.82 -3.82 8.51
N CYS A 270 33.73 -3.18 8.96
CA CYS A 270 33.64 -1.72 9.06
C CYS A 270 33.54 -1.25 10.50
N SER A 271 34.12 -0.09 10.79
CA SER A 271 33.89 0.57 12.08
C SER A 271 32.43 1.01 12.22
N ARG A 272 31.94 1.12 13.46
CA ARG A 272 30.56 1.56 13.73
C ARG A 272 30.25 2.94 13.15
N SER A 273 31.17 3.91 13.32
CA SER A 273 31.01 5.26 12.78
C SER A 273 30.97 5.25 11.25
N THR A 274 31.82 4.46 10.60
CA THR A 274 31.79 4.28 9.14
C THR A 274 30.45 3.70 8.69
N LEU A 275 30.01 2.61 9.33
CA LEU A 275 28.80 1.92 8.92
C LEU A 275 27.54 2.78 9.17
N ASP A 276 27.44 3.47 10.32
CA ASP A 276 26.35 4.40 10.59
C ASP A 276 26.33 5.58 9.61
N ASN A 277 27.50 6.12 9.23
CA ASN A 277 27.57 7.19 8.22
C ASN A 277 27.12 6.70 6.84
N LEU A 278 27.53 5.49 6.44
CA LEU A 278 27.08 4.88 5.19
C LEU A 278 25.57 4.60 5.22
N PHE A 279 25.05 4.07 6.31
CA PHE A 279 23.61 3.81 6.48
C PHE A 279 22.79 5.10 6.48
N LYS A 280 23.23 6.16 7.16
CA LYS A 280 22.58 7.47 7.10
C LYS A 280 22.61 8.05 5.69
N LYS A 281 23.75 7.94 5.01
CA LYS A 281 23.93 8.44 3.63
C LYS A 281 23.03 7.71 2.63
N HIS A 282 22.94 6.39 2.72
CA HIS A 282 22.29 5.57 1.70
C HIS A 282 20.84 5.16 2.05
N LEU A 283 20.49 5.07 3.33
CA LEU A 283 19.18 4.58 3.80
C LEU A 283 18.48 5.57 4.75
N GLY A 284 19.06 6.76 5.00
CA GLY A 284 18.45 7.80 5.84
C GLY A 284 18.31 7.44 7.32
N ARG A 285 18.89 6.33 7.78
CA ARG A 285 18.81 5.86 9.17
C ARG A 285 20.11 5.19 9.59
N PRO A 286 20.49 5.17 10.88
CA PRO A 286 21.65 4.44 11.37
C PRO A 286 21.43 2.91 11.33
N VAL A 287 22.48 2.13 11.52
CA VAL A 287 22.46 0.65 11.49
C VAL A 287 21.47 0.10 12.52
N ALA A 288 21.48 0.65 13.73
CA ALA A 288 20.54 0.28 14.79
C ALA A 288 19.08 0.52 14.38
N GLY A 289 18.82 1.59 13.62
CA GLY A 289 17.49 1.90 13.09
C GLY A 289 17.02 0.86 12.09
N GLU A 290 17.91 0.36 11.22
CA GLU A 290 17.57 -0.69 10.26
C GLU A 290 17.28 -2.03 10.97
N VAL A 291 18.04 -2.39 12.00
CA VAL A 291 17.76 -3.59 12.82
C VAL A 291 16.36 -3.50 13.44
N LEU A 292 16.02 -2.35 14.04
CA LEU A 292 14.70 -2.14 14.66
C LEU A 292 13.58 -2.17 13.61
N ARG A 293 13.79 -1.59 12.43
CA ARG A 293 12.83 -1.64 11.30
C ARG A 293 12.52 -3.08 10.90
N VAL A 294 13.55 -3.91 10.70
CA VAL A 294 13.36 -5.33 10.33
C VAL A 294 12.61 -6.09 11.43
N ARG A 295 12.93 -5.85 12.71
CA ARG A 295 12.21 -6.46 13.84
C ARG A 295 10.75 -6.03 13.90
N LEU A 296 10.47 -4.74 13.69
CA LEU A 296 9.10 -4.22 13.65
C LEU A 296 8.28 -4.90 12.55
N ASN A 297 8.83 -4.96 11.33
CA ASN A 297 8.17 -5.58 10.19
C ASN A 297 7.93 -7.08 10.39
N ARG A 298 8.82 -7.77 11.11
CA ARG A 298 8.58 -9.16 11.53
C ARG A 298 7.42 -9.23 12.53
N GLY A 299 7.39 -8.34 13.50
CA GLY A 299 6.34 -8.30 14.53
C GLY A 299 4.96 -8.07 13.93
N MET A 300 4.84 -7.10 13.04
CA MET A 300 3.61 -6.83 12.28
C MET A 300 3.15 -8.07 11.52
N ARG A 301 4.05 -8.73 10.77
CA ARG A 301 3.73 -9.95 10.02
C ARG A 301 3.30 -11.11 10.91
N LEU A 302 3.92 -11.30 12.08
CA LEU A 302 3.50 -12.35 13.01
C LEU A 302 2.15 -12.03 13.65
N LEU A 303 1.88 -10.76 13.96
CA LEU A 303 0.57 -10.33 14.46
C LEU A 303 -0.54 -10.54 13.44
N GLU A 304 -0.22 -10.40 12.14
CA GLU A 304 -1.17 -10.61 11.03
C GLU A 304 -1.39 -12.08 10.70
N ASN A 305 -0.34 -12.91 10.79
CA ASN A 305 -0.32 -14.21 10.10
C ASN A 305 -0.25 -15.40 11.06
N SER A 306 -0.35 -15.15 12.37
CA SER A 306 -0.22 -16.21 13.37
C SER A 306 -1.06 -15.92 14.61
N ASN A 307 -1.35 -16.98 15.35
CA ASN A 307 -2.05 -16.92 16.64
C ASN A 307 -1.09 -16.84 17.84
N LEU A 308 0.20 -16.57 17.60
CA LEU A 308 1.19 -16.43 18.67
C LEU A 308 0.75 -15.35 19.66
N SER A 309 0.96 -15.50 20.95
CA SER A 309 0.73 -14.43 21.93
C SER A 309 1.62 -13.21 21.65
N VAL A 310 1.26 -12.03 22.17
CA VAL A 310 2.08 -10.80 22.01
C VAL A 310 3.49 -10.99 22.57
N GLU A 311 3.62 -11.79 23.64
CA GLU A 311 4.90 -12.16 24.23
C GLU A 311 5.74 -13.03 23.28
N GLU A 312 5.14 -14.07 22.70
CA GLU A 312 5.81 -14.91 21.70
C GLU A 312 6.22 -14.12 20.46
N VAL A 313 5.36 -13.22 19.97
CA VAL A 313 5.72 -12.32 18.86
C VAL A 313 6.96 -11.49 19.23
N GLY A 314 6.99 -10.90 20.42
CA GLY A 314 8.16 -10.12 20.87
C GLY A 314 9.44 -10.96 20.87
N ARG A 315 9.37 -12.19 21.38
CA ARG A 315 10.49 -13.14 21.39
C ARG A 315 10.94 -13.52 19.98
N GLU A 316 10.01 -13.84 19.09
CA GLU A 316 10.28 -14.18 17.69
C GLU A 316 10.83 -13.01 16.86
N CYS A 317 10.66 -11.78 17.35
CA CYS A 317 11.26 -10.57 16.75
C CYS A 317 12.63 -10.23 17.36
N GLY A 318 13.15 -11.04 18.29
CA GLY A 318 14.45 -10.82 18.92
C GLY A 318 14.44 -9.76 20.03
N PHE A 319 13.29 -9.55 20.68
CA PHE A 319 13.22 -8.75 21.91
C PHE A 319 13.27 -9.63 23.15
N ASN A 320 14.05 -9.21 24.15
CA ASN A 320 14.22 -9.94 25.40
C ASN A 320 13.07 -9.73 26.40
N SER A 321 12.10 -8.86 26.08
CA SER A 321 10.98 -8.55 26.96
C SER A 321 9.75 -8.13 26.14
N ALA A 322 8.60 -8.73 26.45
CA ALA A 322 7.31 -8.35 25.89
C ALA A 322 6.97 -6.88 26.20
N THR A 323 7.29 -6.40 27.40
CA THR A 323 7.07 -5.00 27.81
C THR A 323 7.84 -4.04 26.92
N TYR A 324 9.11 -4.36 26.62
CA TYR A 324 9.92 -3.54 25.73
C TYR A 324 9.38 -3.59 24.29
N PHE A 325 9.01 -4.77 23.79
CA PHE A 325 8.37 -4.92 22.48
C PHE A 325 7.09 -4.10 22.37
N CYS A 326 6.18 -4.17 23.33
CA CYS A 326 4.92 -3.41 23.32
C CYS A 326 5.15 -1.90 23.29
N ARG A 327 6.10 -1.40 24.11
CA ARG A 327 6.44 0.02 24.14
C ARG A 327 7.08 0.47 22.83
N PHE A 328 8.01 -0.32 22.30
CA PHE A 328 8.63 -0.09 21.01
C PHE A 328 7.58 -0.05 19.89
N PHE A 329 6.75 -1.09 19.79
CA PHE A 329 5.71 -1.21 18.77
C PHE A 329 4.72 -0.04 18.82
N LYS A 330 4.26 0.36 20.01
CA LYS A 330 3.38 1.53 20.16
C LYS A 330 4.03 2.83 19.73
N ARG A 331 5.31 3.01 20.01
CA ARG A 331 6.05 4.20 19.57
C ARG A 331 6.15 4.27 18.05
N GLU A 332 6.47 3.16 17.40
CA GLU A 332 6.66 3.13 15.94
C GLU A 332 5.36 3.10 15.14
N THR A 333 4.29 2.51 15.70
CA THR A 333 3.03 2.27 14.97
C THR A 333 1.85 3.11 15.47
N GLY A 334 1.99 3.82 16.58
CA GLY A 334 0.90 4.57 17.24
C GLY A 334 -0.06 3.71 18.07
N THR A 335 -0.08 2.38 17.90
CA THR A 335 -1.00 1.47 18.60
C THR A 335 -0.29 0.30 19.28
N THR A 336 -0.94 -0.37 20.24
CA THR A 336 -0.33 -1.53 20.91
C THR A 336 -0.41 -2.79 20.02
N PRO A 337 0.49 -3.78 20.16
CA PRO A 337 0.40 -5.04 19.41
C PRO A 337 -0.97 -5.74 19.56
N ALA A 338 -1.57 -5.70 20.75
CA ALA A 338 -2.86 -6.32 21.01
C ALA A 338 -4.00 -5.62 20.25
N LEU A 339 -4.07 -4.29 20.32
CA LEU A 339 -5.07 -3.51 19.57
C LEU A 339 -4.85 -3.63 18.06
N TYR A 340 -3.59 -3.63 17.63
CA TYR A 340 -3.22 -3.87 16.24
C TYR A 340 -3.75 -5.22 15.74
N ARG A 341 -3.62 -6.29 16.52
CA ARG A 341 -4.18 -7.60 16.16
C ARG A 341 -5.71 -7.62 16.21
N ALA A 342 -6.31 -6.98 17.19
CA ALA A 342 -7.76 -6.92 17.31
C ALA A 342 -8.40 -6.27 16.06
N GLY A 343 -7.80 -5.19 15.55
CA GLY A 343 -8.19 -4.58 14.27
C GLY A 343 -7.91 -5.43 13.02
N LEU A 344 -7.30 -6.60 13.16
CA LEU A 344 -7.18 -7.60 12.08
C LEU A 344 -8.14 -8.78 12.26
N SER A 345 -8.65 -8.99 13.48
CA SER A 345 -9.51 -10.12 13.85
C SER A 345 -11.00 -9.78 13.77
N GLY A 346 -11.34 -8.52 13.44
CA GLY A 346 -12.67 -8.12 12.97
C GLY A 346 -12.98 -8.55 11.52
N ARG A 347 -12.05 -9.29 10.90
CA ARG A 347 -12.14 -9.86 9.55
C ARG A 347 -12.86 -11.20 9.50
#